data_AF-W1XLV5-F1
#
_entry.id   AF-W1XLV5-F1
#
_cell.length_a   1.000
_cell.length_b   1.000
_cell.length_c   1.000
_cell.angle_alpha   90.00
_cell.angle_beta   90.00
_cell.angle_gamma   90.00
#
_symmetry.space_group_name_H-M   'P 1'
#
loop_
_entity.id
_entity.type
_entity.pdbx_description
1 polymer ?
#
loop_
_entity_poly.entity_id
_entity_poly.type
_entity_poly.pdbx_seq_one_letter_code
_entity_poly.pdbx_strand_id
1 'polypeptide(L)'
;PFIIASGTCFIKFSIVFVIVRNALGLQQVPSNMTLNGVALLLSMFVMMPVGKEIYNNSQNENLSFNNVASVVNFVETGMSGYKSYLIKYSEP
;
A
#
# COMPACT_ATOMS: atom_id res chain seq x y z
N PRO A 1 0.76 -6.00 9.08
CA PRO A 1 0.23 -6.50 7.79
C PRO A 1 -1.05 -5.78 7.33
N PHE A 2 -2.09 -5.74 8.16
CA PHE A 2 -3.38 -5.14 7.78
C PHE A 2 -3.33 -3.64 7.52
N ILE A 3 -2.51 -2.86 8.26
CA ILE A 3 -2.34 -1.42 8.00
C ILE A 3 -1.72 -1.17 6.63
N ILE A 4 -0.77 -2.02 6.21
CA ILE A 4 -0.15 -1.94 4.88
C ILE A 4 -1.19 -2.34 3.81
N ALA A 5 -1.98 -3.38 4.05
CA ALA A 5 -3.04 -3.78 3.12
C ALA A 5 -4.15 -2.71 3.01
N SER A 6 -4.50 -2.03 4.10
CA SER A 6 -5.53 -0.99 4.12
C SER A 6 -5.06 0.36 3.61
N GLY A 7 -3.78 0.70 3.79
CA GLY A 7 -3.17 1.95 3.33
C GLY A 7 -2.70 1.92 1.86
N THR A 8 -2.78 0.78 1.19
CA THR A 8 -2.33 0.58 -0.19
C THR A 8 -3.51 0.28 -1.12
N CYS A 9 -3.24 0.15 -2.43
CA CYS A 9 -4.24 -0.23 -3.44
C CYS A 9 -4.80 -1.65 -3.30
N PHE A 10 -4.35 -2.45 -2.33
CA PHE A 10 -4.79 -3.84 -2.15
C PHE A 10 -6.33 -3.96 -2.00
N ILE A 11 -6.96 -3.07 -1.23
CA ILE A 11 -8.42 -3.10 -1.01
C ILE A 11 -9.18 -2.95 -2.33
N LYS A 12 -8.76 -2.03 -3.20
CA LYS A 12 -9.40 -1.82 -4.51
C LYS A 12 -9.33 -3.08 -5.37
N PHE A 13 -8.17 -3.74 -5.45
CA PHE A 13 -8.03 -4.97 -6.22
C PHE A 13 -8.84 -6.14 -5.64
N SER A 14 -8.78 -6.35 -4.32
CA SER A 14 -9.52 -7.43 -3.67
C SER A 14 -11.03 -7.29 -3.86
N ILE A 15 -11.58 -6.09 -3.64
CA ILE A 15 -13.02 -5.83 -3.80
C ILE A 15 -13.45 -6.04 -5.25
N VAL A 16 -12.71 -5.48 -6.22
CA VAL A 16 -13.07 -5.62 -7.64
C VAL A 16 -13.07 -7.08 -8.06
N PHE A 17 -12.08 -7.88 -7.66
CA PHE A 17 -12.05 -9.30 -8.00
C PHE A 17 -13.20 -10.09 -7.36
N VAL A 18 -13.61 -9.75 -6.13
CA VAL A 18 -14.78 -10.36 -5.48
C VAL A 18 -16.07 -10.00 -6.21
N ILE A 19 -16.23 -8.74 -6.62
CA ILE A 19 -17.40 -8.29 -7.40
C ILE A 19 -17.45 -9.01 -8.74
N VAL A 20 -16.32 -9.12 -9.45
CA VAL A 20 -16.25 -9.85 -10.74
C VAL A 20 -16.62 -11.31 -10.56
N ARG A 21 -16.10 -11.98 -9.52
CA ARG A 21 -16.49 -13.37 -9.23
C ARG A 21 -17.99 -13.51 -9.01
N ASN A 22 -18.58 -12.63 -8.19
CA ASN A 22 -20.01 -12.67 -7.91
C ASN A 22 -20.83 -12.38 -9.18
N ALA A 23 -20.35 -11.50 -10.06
CA ALA A 23 -21.00 -11.19 -11.34
C ALA A 23 -20.97 -12.36 -12.33
N LEU A 24 -19.96 -13.23 -12.27
CA LEU A 24 -19.87 -14.43 -13.11
C LEU A 24 -20.81 -15.57 -12.66
N GLY A 25 -21.48 -15.45 -11.51
CA GLY A 25 -22.37 -16.48 -10.97
C GLY A 25 -21.64 -17.75 -10.49
N LEU A 26 -20.31 -17.74 -10.44
CA LEU A 26 -19.47 -18.86 -10.03
C LEU A 26 -19.02 -18.67 -8.56
N GLN A 27 -19.55 -19.49 -7.64
CA GLN A 27 -19.26 -19.33 -6.20
C GLN A 27 -17.94 -19.97 -5.74
N GLN A 28 -17.43 -20.97 -6.47
CA GLN A 28 -16.22 -21.73 -6.07
C GLN A 28 -15.00 -21.46 -6.96
N VAL A 29 -15.20 -20.96 -8.17
CA VAL A 29 -14.12 -20.69 -9.11
C VAL A 29 -14.12 -19.19 -9.42
N PRO A 30 -13.05 -18.43 -9.10
CA PRO A 30 -11.81 -18.81 -8.41
C PRO A 30 -11.88 -18.67 -6.87
N SER A 31 -11.03 -19.44 -6.15
CA SER A 31 -10.95 -19.43 -4.67
C SER A 31 -10.51 -18.07 -4.11
N ASN A 32 -11.04 -17.70 -2.93
CA ASN A 32 -10.66 -16.49 -2.18
C ASN A 32 -9.14 -16.39 -1.96
N MET A 33 -8.46 -17.52 -1.76
CA MET A 33 -7.02 -17.56 -1.53
C MET A 33 -6.23 -17.11 -2.76
N THR A 34 -6.67 -17.54 -3.96
CA THR A 34 -6.06 -17.15 -5.23
C THR A 34 -6.29 -15.68 -5.54
N LEU A 35 -7.52 -15.19 -5.35
CA LEU A 35 -7.85 -13.77 -5.55
C LEU A 35 -7.01 -12.85 -4.67
N ASN A 36 -6.90 -13.20 -3.38
CA ASN A 36 -6.10 -12.41 -2.44
C ASN A 36 -4.60 -12.48 -2.76
N GLY A 37 -4.09 -13.62 -3.23
CA GLY A 37 -2.70 -13.75 -3.68
C GLY A 37 -2.39 -12.86 -4.88
N VAL A 38 -3.26 -12.87 -5.90
CA VAL A 38 -3.12 -12.02 -7.09
C VAL A 38 -3.23 -10.53 -6.73
N ALA A 39 -4.21 -10.16 -5.89
CA ALA A 39 -4.36 -8.79 -5.41
C ALA A 39 -3.13 -8.29 -4.65
N LEU A 40 -2.51 -9.15 -3.83
CA LEU A 40 -1.30 -8.79 -3.07
C LEU A 40 -0.11 -8.57 -4.00
N LEU A 41 0.12 -9.47 -4.96
CA LEU A 41 1.21 -9.32 -5.95
C LEU A 41 1.06 -8.04 -6.78
N LEU A 42 -0.15 -7.76 -7.29
CA LEU A 42 -0.43 -6.52 -8.01
C LEU A 42 -0.22 -5.29 -7.13
N SER A 43 -0.67 -5.33 -5.88
CA SER A 43 -0.48 -4.20 -4.97
C SER A 43 1.00 -3.91 -4.70
N MET A 44 1.84 -4.95 -4.56
CA MET A 44 3.29 -4.80 -4.39
C MET A 44 3.94 -4.23 -5.65
N PHE A 45 3.52 -4.66 -6.83
CA PHE A 45 4.01 -4.13 -8.10
C PHE A 45 3.70 -2.63 -8.26
N VAL A 46 2.47 -2.22 -7.95
CA VAL A 46 2.05 -0.80 -7.99
C VAL A 46 2.79 0.03 -6.94
N MET A 47 3.13 -0.55 -5.78
CA MET A 47 3.78 0.17 -4.68
C MET A 47 5.31 0.19 -4.74
N MET A 48 5.92 -0.51 -5.71
CA MET A 48 7.37 -0.52 -5.95
C MET A 48 8.02 0.88 -6.03
N PRO A 49 7.49 1.88 -6.77
CA PRO A 49 8.10 3.21 -6.83
C PRO A 49 8.05 3.95 -5.48
N VAL A 50 6.94 3.83 -4.75
CA VAL A 50 6.78 4.45 -3.42
C VAL A 50 7.76 3.84 -2.42
N GLY A 51 7.96 2.52 -2.46
CA GLY A 51 8.98 1.85 -1.65
C GLY A 51 10.40 2.30 -1.98
N LYS A 52 10.72 2.52 -3.26
CA LYS A 52 12.04 3.00 -3.70
C LYS A 52 12.31 4.43 -3.24
N GLU A 53 11.32 5.31 -3.28
CA GLU A 53 11.45 6.68 -2.76
C GLU A 53 11.68 6.69 -1.24
N ILE A 54 10.91 5.92 -0.48
CA ILE A 54 11.10 5.79 0.97
C ILE A 54 12.49 5.25 1.29
N TYR A 55 12.96 4.23 0.56
CA TYR A 55 14.29 3.65 0.74
C TYR A 55 15.41 4.67 0.47
N ASN A 56 15.29 5.44 -0.61
CA ASN A 56 16.25 6.49 -0.95
C ASN A 56 16.25 7.62 0.08
N ASN A 57 15.08 8.07 0.55
CA ASN A 57 14.97 9.13 1.55
C ASN A 57 15.52 8.67 2.92
N SER A 58 15.30 7.41 3.29
CA SER A 58 15.81 6.82 4.53
C SER A 58 17.34 6.70 4.55
N GLN A 59 17.98 6.44 3.39
CA GLN A 59 19.45 6.39 3.31
C GLN A 59 20.12 7.75 3.52
N ASN A 60 19.43 8.85 3.20
CA ASN A 60 19.99 10.20 3.28
C ASN A 60 19.88 10.82 4.69
N GLU A 61 19.02 10.28 5.57
CA GLU A 61 18.86 10.77 6.94
C GLU A 61 19.40 9.76 7.96
N ASN A 62 20.34 10.18 8.81
CA ASN A 62 20.81 9.39 9.95
C ASN A 62 19.72 9.38 11.04
N LEU A 63 18.83 8.38 10.99
CA LEU A 63 17.68 8.25 11.89
C LEU A 63 18.12 7.92 13.32
N SER A 64 18.22 8.96 14.16
CA SER A 64 18.26 8.81 15.61
C SER A 64 16.85 8.59 16.13
N PHE A 65 16.45 7.35 16.43
CA PHE A 65 15.14 7.00 17.00
C PHE A 65 14.96 7.41 18.49
N ASN A 66 15.92 8.16 19.05
CA ASN A 66 15.96 8.51 20.47
C ASN A 66 15.25 9.84 20.79
N ASN A 67 14.79 10.59 19.79
CA ASN A 67 14.12 11.88 19.97
C ASN A 67 12.77 11.87 19.26
N VAL A 68 11.71 12.34 19.94
CA VAL A 68 10.37 12.44 19.35
C VAL A 68 10.36 13.41 18.16
N ALA A 69 11.22 14.43 18.16
CA ALA A 69 11.34 15.39 17.07
C ALA A 69 11.90 14.77 15.77
N SER A 70 12.84 13.83 15.86
CA SER A 70 13.37 13.13 14.67
C SER A 70 12.37 12.13 14.09
N VAL A 71 11.48 11.57 14.93
CA VAL A 71 10.38 10.70 14.45
C VAL A 71 9.37 11.51 13.62
N VAL A 72 9.04 12.73 14.05
CA VAL A 72 8.12 13.61 13.30
C VAL A 72 8.75 14.03 11.96
N ASN A 73 10.02 14.46 11.95
CA ASN A 73 10.71 14.81 10.72
C ASN A 73 10.86 13.63 9.75
N PHE A 74 11.09 12.41 10.27
CA PHE A 74 11.10 11.20 9.44
C PHE A 74 9.73 10.90 8.83
N VAL A 75 8.64 11.07 9.59
CA VAL A 75 7.29 10.88 9.06
C VAL A 75 6.99 11.93 7.98
N GLU A 76 7.47 13.16 8.14
CA GLU A 76 7.17 14.23 7.19
C GLU A 76 8.04 14.16 5.92
N THR A 77 9.34 13.92 6.05
CA THR A 77 10.31 13.86 4.95
C THR A 77 10.39 12.46 4.34
N GLY A 78 10.51 11.43 5.17
CA GLY A 78 10.68 10.03 4.77
C GLY A 78 9.42 9.39 4.19
N MET A 79 8.23 9.77 4.69
CA MET A 79 6.95 9.27 4.16
C MET A 79 6.30 10.22 3.12
N SER A 80 7.02 11.22 2.63
CA SER A 80 6.53 12.19 1.64
C SER A 80 5.94 11.54 0.37
N GLY A 81 6.57 10.48 -0.16
CA GLY A 81 6.05 9.73 -1.30
C GLY A 81 4.73 8.99 -1.00
N TYR A 82 4.61 8.42 0.20
CA TYR A 82 3.37 7.76 0.64
C TYR A 82 2.25 8.78 0.92
N LYS A 83 2.57 9.93 1.52
CA LYS A 83 1.64 11.05 1.71
C LYS A 83 1.10 11.56 0.37
N SER A 84 1.98 11.74 -0.62
CA SER A 84 1.60 12.16 -1.97
C SER A 84 0.70 11.14 -2.67
N TYR A 85 0.99 9.85 -2.49
CA TYR A 85 0.12 8.77 -2.96
C TYR A 85 -1.29 8.87 -2.34
N LEU A 86 -1.38 9.04 -1.02
CA LEU A 86 -2.67 9.15 -0.33
C LEU A 86 -3.45 10.39 -0.75
N ILE A 87 -2.82 11.56 -0.85
CA ILE A 87 -3.48 12.80 -1.30
C ILE A 87 -4.00 12.64 -2.73
N LYS A 88 -3.27 11.95 -3.61
CA LYS A 88 -3.70 11.72 -4.99
C LYS A 88 -4.95 10.82 -5.09
N TYR A 89 -5.15 9.90 -4.15
CA TYR A 89 -6.25 8.93 -4.19
C TYR A 89 -7.32 9.14 -3.10
N SER A 90 -7.17 10.16 -2.25
CA SER A 90 -8.20 10.63 -1.34
C SER A 90 -9.06 11.67 -2.05
N GLU A 91 -10.37 11.58 -1.91
CA GLU A 91 -11.26 12.69 -2.25
C GLU A 91 -11.01 13.86 -1.27
N PRO A 92 -11.18 15.12 -1.72
CA PRO A 92 -10.95 16.33 -0.90
C PRO A 92 -11.94 16.48 0.26
#